data_AF-N9SN33-F1
#
_entry.id   AF-N9SN33-F1
#
_cell.length_a   1.000
_cell.length_b   1.000
_cell.length_c   1.000
_cell.angle_alpha   90.00
_cell.angle_beta   90.00
_cell.angle_gamma   90.00
#
_symmetry.space_group_name_H-M   'P 1'
#
loop_
_entity.id
_entity.type
_entity.pdbx_description
1 polymer ?
#
loop_
_entity_poly.entity_id
_entity_poly.type
_entity_poly.pdbx_seq_one_letter_code
_entity_poly.pdbx_strand_id
1 'polypeptide(L)'
;DTVINTDGVTISNGPSITKSGINAAGNPISNVGAGVDDTDAVNKGQLDKAAAAAKTEVTQGKNITVSKTTGADGQDIYNVATADNVDFNNVTVGGANGVNIDGTTGKISGVTAGEVSATSDEAINGSQLAGTAKSVSDALGGGSTVNPDGTVTAPSYTVNGETVRNVGDAITELDKGWNLQSNGAKAGAVKAGDTVDIGTVAGEENLTVTKDGNNIKYGLNRDLKVDSVRA
;
A
#
# COMPACT_ATOMS: atom_id res chain seq x y z
N ASP A 1 -41.35 -73.13 34.94
CA ASP A 1 -42.76 -73.06 35.40
C ASP A 1 -43.37 -71.70 35.07
N THR A 2 -44.66 -71.71 34.71
CA THR A 2 -45.48 -70.51 34.51
C THR A 2 -46.39 -70.34 35.72
N VAL A 3 -46.39 -69.15 36.32
CA VAL A 3 -47.26 -68.77 37.42
C VAL A 3 -48.29 -67.77 36.90
N ILE A 4 -49.56 -68.01 37.19
CA ILE A 4 -50.68 -67.09 36.93
C ILE A 4 -51.35 -66.79 38.28
N ASN A 5 -51.43 -65.52 38.65
CA ASN A 5 -52.05 -65.09 39.90
C ASN A 5 -52.66 -63.68 39.77
N THR A 6 -53.07 -63.08 40.89
CA THR A 6 -53.66 -61.74 40.92
C THR A 6 -52.73 -60.62 40.49
N ASP A 7 -51.42 -60.87 40.40
CA ASP A 7 -50.43 -59.90 39.96
C ASP A 7 -50.08 -60.03 38.48
N GLY A 8 -50.42 -61.15 37.83
CA GLY A 8 -50.31 -61.36 36.38
C GLY A 8 -49.78 -62.75 35.99
N VAL A 9 -49.00 -62.81 34.90
CA VAL A 9 -48.35 -64.01 34.36
C VAL A 9 -46.83 -63.87 34.51
N THR A 10 -46.17 -64.85 35.10
CA THR A 10 -44.70 -64.90 35.24
C THR A 10 -44.16 -66.24 34.77
N ILE A 11 -43.13 -66.23 33.94
CA ILE A 11 -42.40 -67.44 33.55
C ILE A 11 -41.04 -67.40 34.26
N SER A 12 -40.71 -68.43 35.03
CA SER A 12 -39.40 -68.51 35.71
C SER A 12 -38.25 -68.46 34.70
N ASN A 13 -37.27 -67.56 34.92
CA ASN A 13 -36.17 -67.26 33.98
C ASN A 13 -36.63 -66.82 32.57
N GLY A 14 -37.86 -66.32 32.44
CA GLY A 14 -38.44 -65.91 31.16
C GLY A 14 -39.27 -64.64 31.26
N PRO A 15 -40.00 -64.28 30.20
CA PRO A 15 -40.82 -63.07 30.17
C PRO A 15 -41.93 -63.07 31.23
N SER A 16 -42.40 -61.87 31.60
CA SER A 16 -43.52 -61.67 32.52
C SER A 16 -44.42 -60.51 32.11
N ILE A 17 -45.70 -60.60 32.44
CA ILE A 17 -46.72 -59.54 32.30
C ILE A 17 -47.40 -59.38 33.66
N THR A 18 -47.13 -58.29 34.36
CA THR A 18 -47.65 -58.04 35.72
C THR A 18 -48.27 -56.65 35.85
N LYS A 19 -48.85 -56.32 37.01
CA LYS A 19 -49.29 -54.95 37.34
C LYS A 19 -48.17 -53.90 37.22
N SER A 20 -46.91 -54.32 37.29
CA SER A 20 -45.75 -53.44 37.12
C SER A 20 -45.30 -53.28 35.67
N GLY A 21 -45.97 -53.94 34.72
CA GLY A 21 -45.68 -53.87 33.28
C GLY A 21 -45.16 -55.17 32.68
N ILE A 22 -44.49 -55.04 31.54
CA ILE A 22 -43.97 -56.15 30.72
C ILE A 22 -42.45 -56.22 30.86
N ASN A 23 -41.91 -57.42 31.06
CA ASN A 23 -40.47 -57.69 31.04
C ASN A 23 -40.17 -58.81 30.05
N ALA A 24 -39.31 -58.57 29.05
CA ALA A 24 -38.90 -59.56 28.06
C ALA A 24 -37.77 -60.49 28.53
N ALA A 25 -37.26 -60.30 29.75
CA ALA A 25 -36.13 -61.03 30.32
C ALA A 25 -34.88 -61.01 29.44
N GLY A 26 -34.60 -59.86 28.79
CA GLY A 26 -33.46 -59.68 27.89
C GLY A 26 -33.62 -60.30 26.50
N ASN A 27 -34.75 -60.94 26.19
CA ASN A 27 -35.01 -61.49 24.87
C ASN A 27 -35.49 -60.42 23.88
N PRO A 28 -35.14 -60.53 22.58
CA PRO A 28 -35.73 -59.70 21.54
C PRO A 28 -37.26 -59.91 21.45
N ILE A 29 -38.00 -58.81 21.29
CA ILE A 29 -39.43 -58.87 20.95
C ILE A 29 -39.55 -58.78 19.43
N SER A 30 -39.86 -59.91 18.78
CA SER A 30 -40.03 -60.00 17.33
C SER A 30 -41.49 -59.75 16.92
N ASN A 31 -41.71 -59.51 15.62
CA ASN A 31 -43.03 -59.25 15.03
C ASN A 31 -43.74 -58.00 15.58
N VAL A 32 -42.98 -57.03 16.09
CA VAL A 32 -43.50 -55.71 16.44
C VAL A 32 -43.77 -54.93 15.15
N GLY A 33 -45.02 -54.51 14.95
CA GLY A 33 -45.43 -53.63 13.84
C GLY A 33 -44.68 -52.28 13.88
N ALA A 34 -44.85 -51.45 12.85
CA ALA A 34 -44.39 -50.07 12.95
C ALA A 34 -45.30 -49.34 13.94
N GLY A 35 -44.73 -48.69 14.96
CA GLY A 35 -45.48 -47.82 15.84
C GLY A 35 -46.03 -46.63 15.06
N VAL A 36 -47.29 -46.29 15.30
CA VAL A 36 -48.02 -45.21 14.62
C VAL A 36 -48.34 -44.10 15.62
N ASP A 37 -48.79 -44.47 16.83
CA ASP A 37 -49.12 -43.51 17.88
C ASP A 37 -47.89 -43.20 18.75
N ASP A 38 -47.89 -42.04 19.44
CA ASP A 38 -46.79 -41.59 20.29
C ASP A 38 -46.41 -42.58 21.40
N THR A 39 -47.34 -43.47 21.79
CA THR A 39 -47.15 -44.47 22.84
C THR A 39 -46.87 -45.88 22.32
N ASP A 40 -46.76 -46.07 21.00
CA ASP A 40 -46.44 -47.37 20.43
C ASP A 40 -44.95 -47.73 20.58
N ALA A 41 -44.66 -49.02 20.67
CA ALA A 41 -43.29 -49.49 20.56
C ALA A 41 -42.79 -49.32 19.12
N VAL A 42 -41.60 -48.72 18.95
CA VAL A 42 -40.92 -48.64 17.65
C VAL A 42 -40.08 -49.89 17.39
N ASN A 43 -40.09 -50.38 16.15
CA ASN A 43 -39.19 -51.46 15.75
C ASN A 43 -37.84 -50.92 15.24
N LYS A 44 -36.82 -51.80 15.17
CA LYS A 44 -35.47 -51.42 14.71
C LYS A 44 -35.46 -50.77 13.32
N GLY A 45 -36.38 -51.17 12.44
CA GLY A 45 -36.49 -50.57 11.10
C GLY A 45 -36.89 -49.09 11.14
N GLN A 46 -37.72 -48.67 12.10
CA GLN A 46 -38.04 -47.24 12.30
C GLN A 46 -36.82 -46.48 12.83
N LEU A 47 -36.09 -47.05 13.80
CA LEU A 47 -34.87 -46.45 14.35
C LEU A 47 -33.78 -46.30 13.28
N ASP A 48 -33.51 -47.34 12.49
CA ASP A 48 -32.50 -47.32 11.43
C ASP A 48 -32.87 -46.27 10.36
N LYS A 49 -34.15 -46.16 9.99
CA LYS A 49 -34.62 -45.14 9.05
C LYS A 49 -34.45 -43.73 9.62
N ALA A 50 -34.81 -43.51 10.88
CA ALA A 50 -34.62 -42.23 11.55
C ALA A 50 -33.13 -41.85 11.63
N ALA A 51 -32.26 -42.80 12.01
CA ALA A 51 -30.82 -42.60 12.08
C ALA A 51 -30.18 -42.34 10.70
N ALA A 52 -30.66 -43.03 9.65
CA ALA A 52 -30.22 -42.78 8.28
C ALA A 52 -30.66 -41.39 7.79
N ALA A 53 -31.88 -40.97 8.15
CA ALA A 53 -32.43 -39.67 7.79
C ALA A 53 -31.77 -38.50 8.56
N ALA A 54 -31.17 -38.74 9.72
CA ALA A 54 -30.56 -37.70 10.56
C ALA A 54 -29.16 -37.23 10.10
N LYS A 55 -28.65 -37.69 8.94
CA LYS A 55 -27.30 -37.34 8.47
C LYS A 55 -27.27 -35.95 7.84
N THR A 56 -26.29 -35.15 8.24
CA THR A 56 -25.94 -33.87 7.59
C THR A 56 -24.63 -34.02 6.82
N GLU A 57 -24.53 -33.39 5.65
CA GLU A 57 -23.33 -33.35 4.84
C GLU A 57 -22.74 -31.93 4.84
N VAL A 58 -21.42 -31.84 4.96
CA VAL A 58 -20.67 -30.59 4.86
C VAL A 58 -19.65 -30.74 3.73
N THR A 59 -19.73 -29.85 2.74
CA THR A 59 -18.80 -29.84 1.60
C THR A 59 -17.75 -28.76 1.77
N GLN A 60 -16.54 -29.03 1.27
CA GLN A 60 -15.45 -28.08 1.30
C GLN A 60 -15.64 -27.01 0.21
N GLY A 61 -15.67 -25.74 0.61
CA GLY A 61 -15.63 -24.60 -0.32
C GLY A 61 -14.19 -24.19 -0.67
N LYS A 62 -14.00 -23.37 -1.72
CA LYS A 62 -12.69 -22.96 -2.27
C LYS A 62 -11.67 -22.53 -1.19
N ASN A 63 -12.07 -21.65 -0.29
CA ASN A 63 -11.18 -21.06 0.74
C ASN A 63 -11.36 -21.70 2.13
N ILE A 64 -12.08 -22.81 2.20
CA ILE A 64 -12.40 -23.50 3.45
C ILE A 64 -11.70 -24.86 3.43
N THR A 65 -11.25 -25.33 4.58
CA THR A 65 -10.84 -26.71 4.82
C THR A 65 -11.83 -27.36 5.77
N VAL A 66 -12.19 -28.61 5.48
CA VAL A 66 -13.05 -29.43 6.35
C VAL A 66 -12.29 -30.70 6.64
N SER A 67 -11.89 -30.90 7.89
CA SER A 67 -11.24 -32.13 8.33
C SER A 67 -12.10 -32.84 9.36
N LYS A 68 -12.08 -34.17 9.31
CA LYS A 68 -12.83 -35.02 10.23
C LYS A 68 -11.90 -35.59 11.29
N THR A 69 -12.27 -35.47 12.55
CA THR A 69 -11.66 -36.17 13.67
C THR A 69 -12.72 -36.93 14.46
N THR A 70 -12.30 -37.83 15.35
CA THR A 70 -13.20 -38.56 16.25
C THR A 70 -13.09 -37.96 17.64
N GLY A 71 -14.22 -37.60 18.23
CA GLY A 71 -14.30 -37.13 19.60
C GLY A 71 -14.07 -38.24 20.62
N ALA A 72 -13.91 -37.87 21.89
CA ALA A 72 -13.66 -38.82 22.97
C ALA A 72 -14.79 -39.85 23.14
N ASP A 73 -16.02 -39.52 22.72
CA ASP A 73 -17.21 -40.38 22.84
C ASP A 73 -17.52 -41.14 21.54
N GLY A 74 -16.62 -41.12 20.56
CA GLY A 74 -16.77 -41.82 19.27
C GLY A 74 -17.63 -41.08 18.24
N GLN A 75 -18.06 -39.86 18.51
CA GLN A 75 -18.76 -38.99 17.56
C GLN A 75 -17.80 -38.38 16.53
N ASP A 76 -18.31 -38.10 15.33
CA ASP A 76 -17.57 -37.37 14.32
C ASP A 76 -17.49 -35.87 14.66
N ILE A 77 -16.31 -35.28 14.58
CA ILE A 77 -16.08 -33.83 14.67
C ILE A 77 -15.61 -33.34 13.30
N TYR A 78 -16.31 -32.36 12.75
CA TYR A 78 -15.89 -31.68 11.52
C TYR A 78 -15.27 -30.33 11.87
N ASN A 79 -13.96 -30.22 11.74
CA ASN A 79 -13.23 -28.97 11.90
C ASN A 79 -13.28 -28.19 10.60
N VAL A 80 -14.01 -27.07 10.61
CA VAL A 80 -14.16 -26.16 9.47
C VAL A 80 -13.30 -24.93 9.72
N ALA A 81 -12.29 -24.71 8.88
CA ALA A 81 -11.36 -23.60 9.01
C ALA A 81 -11.13 -22.92 7.65
N THR A 82 -10.54 -21.73 7.64
CA THR A 82 -9.99 -21.17 6.40
C THR A 82 -8.77 -21.98 5.97
N ALA A 83 -8.52 -22.06 4.66
CA ALA A 83 -7.24 -22.54 4.16
C ALA A 83 -6.12 -21.55 4.51
N ASP A 84 -4.88 -22.03 4.63
CA ASP A 84 -3.70 -21.16 4.84
C ASP A 84 -3.52 -20.16 3.70
N ASN A 85 -3.74 -20.64 2.46
CA ASN A 85 -3.80 -19.81 1.27
C ASN A 85 -5.25 -19.66 0.85
N VAL A 86 -5.71 -18.42 0.80
CA VAL A 86 -7.04 -18.06 0.31
C VAL A 86 -6.92 -17.35 -1.02
N ASP A 87 -7.83 -17.67 -1.93
CA ASP A 87 -7.89 -17.04 -3.25
C ASP A 87 -9.25 -16.36 -3.40
N PHE A 88 -9.25 -15.06 -3.08
CA PHE A 88 -10.39 -14.18 -3.25
C PHE A 88 -10.27 -13.47 -4.59
N ASN A 89 -11.40 -13.40 -5.32
CA ASN A 89 -11.48 -12.54 -6.49
C ASN A 89 -11.29 -11.07 -6.08
N ASN A 90 -11.94 -10.65 -4.98
CA ASN A 90 -11.86 -9.30 -4.42
C ASN A 90 -11.95 -9.35 -2.88
N VAL A 91 -11.36 -8.37 -2.19
CA VAL A 91 -11.52 -8.14 -0.75
C VAL A 91 -11.99 -6.71 -0.53
N THR A 92 -13.09 -6.52 0.20
CA THR A 92 -13.63 -5.21 0.54
C THR A 92 -13.70 -5.05 2.06
N VAL A 93 -13.08 -3.99 2.59
CA VAL A 93 -13.06 -3.66 4.02
C VAL A 93 -13.72 -2.30 4.21
N GLY A 94 -14.73 -2.18 5.06
CA GLY A 94 -15.44 -0.91 5.28
C GLY A 94 -16.51 -0.59 4.22
N GLY A 95 -16.91 -1.56 3.40
CA GLY A 95 -17.96 -1.41 2.38
C GLY A 95 -17.49 -0.65 1.13
N ALA A 96 -18.45 -0.08 0.38
CA ALA A 96 -18.19 0.50 -0.95
C ALA A 96 -17.21 1.69 -0.95
N ASN A 97 -17.10 2.41 0.17
CA ASN A 97 -16.21 3.56 0.33
C ASN A 97 -14.93 3.23 1.12
N GLY A 98 -14.72 1.96 1.47
CA GLY A 98 -13.54 1.54 2.22
C GLY A 98 -12.42 1.03 1.32
N VAL A 99 -11.54 0.19 1.86
CA VAL A 99 -10.41 -0.37 1.11
C VAL A 99 -10.88 -1.55 0.25
N ASN A 100 -10.53 -1.52 -1.03
CA ASN A 100 -10.85 -2.60 -1.96
C ASN A 100 -9.58 -3.14 -2.62
N ILE A 101 -9.34 -4.44 -2.46
CA ILE A 101 -8.31 -5.19 -3.19
C ILE A 101 -9.02 -5.89 -4.34
N ASP A 102 -8.70 -5.47 -5.56
CA ASP A 102 -9.27 -6.03 -6.79
C ASP A 102 -8.29 -7.04 -7.40
N GLY A 103 -8.64 -8.31 -7.37
CA GLY A 103 -7.80 -9.39 -7.90
C GLY A 103 -7.70 -9.40 -9.43
N THR A 104 -8.57 -8.68 -10.14
CA THR A 104 -8.51 -8.53 -11.60
C THR A 104 -7.51 -7.44 -12.00
N THR A 105 -7.56 -6.28 -11.33
CA THR A 105 -6.67 -5.15 -11.67
C THR A 105 -5.38 -5.12 -10.86
N GLY A 106 -5.28 -5.90 -9.78
CA GLY A 106 -4.18 -5.87 -8.83
C GLY A 106 -4.12 -4.59 -8.00
N LYS A 107 -5.15 -3.74 -8.08
CA LYS A 107 -5.17 -2.44 -7.41
C LYS A 107 -5.69 -2.58 -6.00
N ILE A 108 -5.07 -1.81 -5.10
CA ILE A 108 -5.61 -1.50 -3.78
C ILE A 108 -6.16 -0.07 -3.86
N SER A 109 -7.48 0.08 -3.82
CA SER A 109 -8.17 1.37 -3.86
C SER A 109 -8.83 1.70 -2.53
N GLY A 110 -9.26 2.96 -2.37
CA GLY A 110 -9.87 3.44 -1.12
C GLY A 110 -8.89 3.74 0.01
N VAL A 111 -7.58 3.68 -0.26
CA VAL A 111 -6.53 4.09 0.68
C VAL A 111 -6.59 5.62 0.84
N THR A 112 -7.00 6.09 2.01
CA THR A 112 -6.92 7.50 2.40
C THR A 112 -5.48 7.96 2.49
N ALA A 113 -5.22 9.26 2.46
CA ALA A 113 -3.85 9.76 2.62
C ALA A 113 -3.32 9.33 4.00
N GLY A 114 -2.21 8.59 4.01
CA GLY A 114 -1.56 8.13 5.24
C GLY A 114 -0.69 9.22 5.87
N GLU A 115 -0.30 9.05 7.12
CA GLU A 115 0.67 9.92 7.77
C GLU A 115 2.05 9.80 7.12
N VAL A 116 2.71 10.94 6.86
CA VAL A 116 4.09 11.00 6.36
C VAL A 116 5.02 11.41 7.51
N SER A 117 5.56 10.41 8.21
CA SER A 117 6.53 10.58 9.28
C SER A 117 7.52 9.41 9.31
N ALA A 118 8.64 9.58 10.02
CA ALA A 118 9.69 8.57 10.08
C ALA A 118 9.28 7.26 10.79
N THR A 119 8.15 7.27 11.47
CA THR A 119 7.62 6.14 12.26
C THR A 119 6.26 5.66 11.77
N SER A 120 5.78 6.16 10.63
CA SER A 120 4.48 5.78 10.07
C SER A 120 4.54 4.36 9.49
N ASP A 121 3.55 3.54 9.86
CA ASP A 121 3.27 2.23 9.26
C ASP A 121 2.07 2.29 8.30
N GLU A 122 1.59 3.49 7.99
CA GLU A 122 0.43 3.69 7.13
C GLU A 122 0.82 3.61 5.64
N ALA A 123 -0.08 3.04 4.83
CA ALA A 123 0.07 3.08 3.38
C ALA A 123 -0.17 4.51 2.87
N ILE A 124 0.67 4.97 1.94
CA ILE A 124 0.44 6.21 1.20
C ILE A 124 -0.35 5.95 -0.07
N ASN A 125 -1.07 6.96 -0.55
CA ASN A 125 -1.77 6.89 -1.84
C ASN A 125 -1.11 7.81 -2.90
N GLY A 126 -1.63 7.73 -4.13
CA GLY A 126 -1.07 8.46 -5.26
C GLY A 126 -1.12 9.99 -5.13
N SER A 127 -2.07 10.56 -4.37
CA SER A 127 -2.14 12.03 -4.22
C SER A 127 -0.98 12.56 -3.39
N GLN A 128 -0.49 11.80 -2.42
CA GLN A 128 0.68 12.16 -1.61
C GLN A 128 1.98 12.10 -2.42
N LEU A 129 2.15 11.06 -3.23
CA LEU A 129 3.31 10.96 -4.13
C LEU A 129 3.29 12.08 -5.17
N ALA A 130 2.11 12.38 -5.76
CA ALA A 130 1.94 13.49 -6.68
C ALA A 130 2.23 14.85 -6.02
N GLY A 131 1.82 15.06 -4.77
CA GLY A 131 2.15 16.25 -3.98
C GLY A 131 3.65 16.42 -3.76
N THR A 132 4.36 15.32 -3.47
CA THR A 132 5.82 15.31 -3.34
C THR A 132 6.50 15.66 -4.66
N ALA A 133 6.08 15.04 -5.77
CA ALA A 133 6.60 15.34 -7.10
C ALA A 133 6.37 16.81 -7.50
N LYS A 134 5.20 17.36 -7.16
CA LYS A 134 4.86 18.77 -7.40
C LYS A 134 5.76 19.72 -6.62
N SER A 135 6.04 19.41 -5.36
CA SER A 135 6.98 20.19 -4.55
C SER A 135 8.36 20.24 -5.18
N VAL A 136 8.84 19.11 -5.74
CA VAL A 136 10.12 19.05 -6.45
C VAL A 136 10.08 19.86 -7.75
N SER A 137 9.04 19.73 -8.59
CA SER A 137 8.94 20.49 -9.84
C SER A 137 8.90 22.01 -9.59
N ASP A 138 8.21 22.44 -8.54
CA ASP A 138 8.14 23.85 -8.15
C ASP A 138 9.49 24.37 -7.66
N ALA A 139 10.22 23.56 -6.88
CA ALA A 139 11.55 23.91 -6.41
C ALA A 139 12.57 24.02 -7.54
N LEU A 140 12.47 23.16 -8.56
CA LEU A 140 13.31 23.25 -9.77
C LEU A 140 12.94 24.47 -10.62
N GLY A 141 11.66 24.81 -10.73
CA GLY A 141 11.20 25.89 -11.62
C GLY A 141 11.56 25.59 -13.07
N GLY A 142 11.94 26.63 -13.84
CA GLY A 142 12.36 26.46 -15.24
C GLY A 142 11.32 25.79 -16.15
N GLY A 143 10.03 25.89 -15.80
CA GLY A 143 8.94 25.21 -16.52
C GLY A 143 8.82 23.70 -16.25
N SER A 144 9.50 23.17 -15.23
CA SER A 144 9.31 21.79 -14.77
C SER A 144 7.88 21.56 -14.27
N THR A 145 7.36 20.36 -14.52
CA THR A 145 5.98 19.93 -14.23
C THR A 145 5.94 18.46 -13.82
N VAL A 146 4.85 18.03 -13.18
CA VAL A 146 4.58 16.61 -12.93
C VAL A 146 3.76 16.04 -14.10
N ASN A 147 4.24 14.96 -14.70
CA ASN A 147 3.57 14.22 -15.76
C ASN A 147 2.41 13.36 -15.20
N PRO A 148 1.46 12.91 -16.04
CA PRO A 148 0.37 12.02 -15.62
C PRO A 148 0.84 10.69 -14.99
N ASP A 149 2.05 10.23 -15.31
CA ASP A 149 2.66 9.02 -14.73
C ASP A 149 3.38 9.28 -13.39
N GLY A 150 3.37 10.53 -12.91
CA GLY A 150 4.01 10.96 -11.66
C GLY A 150 5.47 11.40 -11.80
N THR A 151 6.08 11.28 -12.99
CA THR A 151 7.46 11.74 -13.20
C THR A 151 7.57 13.27 -13.26
N VAL A 152 8.71 13.83 -12.86
CA VAL A 152 8.98 15.28 -12.96
C VAL A 152 9.72 15.56 -14.27
N THR A 153 9.19 16.46 -15.09
CA THR A 153 9.85 16.89 -16.33
C THR A 153 11.12 17.69 -16.01
N ALA A 154 12.17 17.48 -16.80
CA ALA A 154 13.40 18.26 -16.64
C ALA A 154 13.11 19.77 -16.85
N PRO A 155 13.67 20.66 -16.00
CA PRO A 155 13.54 22.09 -16.17
C PRO A 155 14.22 22.56 -17.47
N SER A 156 13.99 23.80 -17.85
CA SER A 156 14.62 24.50 -18.95
C SER A 156 15.16 25.84 -18.45
N TYR A 157 16.49 25.93 -18.32
CA TYR A 157 17.18 27.17 -17.96
C TYR A 157 17.89 27.73 -19.18
N THR A 158 17.71 29.01 -19.47
CA THR A 158 18.49 29.71 -20.49
C THR A 158 19.57 30.52 -19.80
N VAL A 159 20.83 30.14 -19.97
CA VAL A 159 22.00 30.79 -19.37
C VAL A 159 23.02 31.05 -20.46
N ASN A 160 23.54 32.28 -20.56
CA ASN A 160 24.49 32.67 -21.60
C ASN A 160 24.05 32.35 -23.05
N GLY A 161 22.74 32.36 -23.30
CA GLY A 161 22.15 32.03 -24.60
C GLY A 161 21.95 30.54 -24.86
N GLU A 162 22.52 29.68 -24.02
CA GLU A 162 22.38 28.22 -24.09
C GLU A 162 21.20 27.74 -23.25
N THR A 163 20.45 26.77 -23.76
CA THR A 163 19.37 26.12 -23.02
C THR A 163 19.84 24.81 -22.44
N VAL A 164 19.78 24.69 -21.11
CA VAL A 164 20.22 23.50 -20.37
C VAL A 164 19.09 22.96 -19.50
N ARG A 165 19.18 21.67 -19.15
CA ARG A 165 18.05 20.91 -18.58
C ARG A 165 18.22 20.43 -17.15
N ASN A 166 19.25 20.90 -16.47
CA ASN A 166 19.49 20.63 -15.05
C ASN A 166 20.27 21.79 -14.41
N VAL A 167 20.28 21.82 -13.08
CA VAL A 167 20.89 22.88 -12.28
C VAL A 167 22.42 22.89 -12.41
N GLY A 168 23.06 21.72 -12.49
CA GLY A 168 24.52 21.61 -12.59
C GLY A 168 25.07 22.22 -13.87
N ASP A 169 24.43 21.93 -15.00
CA ASP A 169 24.79 22.52 -16.29
C ASP A 169 24.51 24.02 -16.31
N ALA A 170 23.39 24.47 -15.73
CA ALA A 170 23.09 25.91 -15.62
C ALA A 170 24.17 26.67 -14.83
N ILE A 171 24.65 26.09 -13.73
CA ILE A 171 25.75 26.65 -12.95
C ILE A 171 27.06 26.63 -13.75
N THR A 172 27.33 25.55 -14.49
CA THR A 172 28.51 25.44 -15.34
C THR A 172 28.50 26.48 -16.47
N GLU A 173 27.34 26.71 -17.09
CA GLU A 173 27.15 27.76 -18.09
C GLU A 173 27.36 29.14 -17.49
N LEU A 174 26.84 29.38 -16.27
CA LEU A 174 27.04 30.65 -15.56
C LEU A 174 28.52 30.88 -15.21
N ASP A 175 29.24 29.84 -14.83
CA ASP A 175 30.68 29.88 -14.49
C ASP A 175 31.58 30.21 -15.70
N LYS A 176 31.07 30.06 -16.93
CA LYS A 176 31.79 30.57 -18.12
C LYS A 176 31.98 32.09 -18.08
N GLY A 177 31.17 32.81 -17.29
CA GLY A 177 31.31 34.25 -17.09
C GLY A 177 30.86 35.07 -18.30
N TRP A 178 31.34 36.32 -18.37
CA TRP A 178 31.06 37.25 -19.48
C TRP A 178 32.35 37.78 -20.07
N ASN A 179 32.37 38.05 -21.38
CA ASN A 179 33.58 38.52 -22.04
C ASN A 179 33.78 40.03 -21.85
N LEU A 180 34.92 40.42 -21.28
CA LEU A 180 35.39 41.80 -21.23
C LEU A 180 36.43 42.06 -22.33
N GLN A 181 36.28 43.17 -23.05
CA GLN A 181 37.22 43.66 -24.06
C GLN A 181 37.38 45.17 -23.94
N SER A 182 38.56 45.70 -24.28
CA SER A 182 38.81 47.14 -24.37
C SER A 182 39.29 47.49 -25.77
N ASN A 183 38.66 48.48 -26.40
CA ASN A 183 38.96 48.91 -27.78
C ASN A 183 38.97 47.74 -28.80
N GLY A 184 38.11 46.74 -28.62
CA GLY A 184 38.03 45.56 -29.48
C GLY A 184 39.19 44.56 -29.34
N ALA A 185 40.06 44.70 -28.33
CA ALA A 185 41.21 43.85 -28.12
C ALA A 185 41.14 43.05 -26.80
N LYS A 186 41.85 41.92 -26.77
CA LYS A 186 42.10 41.06 -25.59
C LYS A 186 40.83 40.61 -24.85
N ALA A 187 39.87 40.04 -25.59
CA ALA A 187 38.69 39.44 -24.98
C ALA A 187 39.09 38.32 -24.00
N GLY A 188 38.60 38.41 -22.77
CA GLY A 188 38.75 37.39 -21.74
C GLY A 188 37.47 37.26 -20.92
N ALA A 189 37.12 36.03 -20.56
CA ALA A 189 35.98 35.78 -19.69
C ALA A 189 36.29 36.28 -18.27
N VAL A 190 35.40 37.07 -17.72
CA VAL A 190 35.34 37.44 -16.31
C VAL A 190 34.35 36.51 -15.64
N LYS A 191 34.85 35.62 -14.80
CA LYS A 191 34.09 34.60 -14.10
C LYS A 191 33.58 35.09 -12.74
N ALA A 192 32.75 34.28 -12.10
CA ALA A 192 32.35 34.53 -10.73
C ALA A 192 33.57 34.51 -9.80
N GLY A 193 33.74 35.58 -9.01
CA GLY A 193 34.88 35.74 -8.11
C GLY A 193 36.09 36.46 -8.72
N ASP A 194 36.13 36.64 -10.05
CA ASP A 194 37.18 37.44 -10.68
C ASP A 194 37.06 38.92 -10.29
N THR A 195 38.21 39.58 -10.17
CA THR A 195 38.27 41.04 -10.03
C THR A 195 38.71 41.64 -11.36
N VAL A 196 37.91 42.57 -11.86
CA VAL A 196 38.30 43.42 -13.00
C VAL A 196 38.89 44.69 -12.46
N ASP A 197 40.17 44.93 -12.72
CA ASP A 197 40.81 46.20 -12.44
C ASP A 197 40.65 47.14 -13.64
N ILE A 198 39.94 48.25 -13.42
CA ILE A 198 39.71 49.31 -14.41
C ILE A 198 40.51 50.52 -13.94
N GLY A 199 41.83 50.44 -14.08
CA GLY A 199 42.80 51.46 -13.69
C GLY A 199 43.54 52.09 -14.88
N THR A 200 44.56 52.90 -14.59
CA THR A 200 45.47 53.43 -15.62
C THR A 200 46.63 52.47 -15.86
N VAL A 201 47.33 52.64 -16.98
CA VAL A 201 48.58 51.90 -17.23
C VAL A 201 49.65 52.31 -16.21
N ALA A 202 50.55 51.39 -15.87
CA ALA A 202 51.61 51.65 -14.90
C ALA A 202 52.46 52.86 -15.31
N GLY A 203 52.62 53.83 -14.40
CA GLY A 203 53.38 55.05 -14.65
C GLY A 203 52.62 56.15 -15.39
N GLU A 204 51.32 55.97 -15.68
CA GLU A 204 50.49 57.06 -16.19
C GLU A 204 50.34 58.16 -15.13
N GLU A 205 50.68 59.40 -15.50
CA GLU A 205 50.66 60.57 -14.62
C GLU A 205 49.55 61.57 -14.99
N ASN A 206 48.90 61.45 -16.16
CA ASN A 206 47.91 62.41 -16.64
C ASN A 206 46.48 62.06 -16.24
N LEU A 207 46.19 60.78 -15.99
CA LEU A 207 44.86 60.29 -15.65
C LEU A 207 44.82 59.78 -14.22
N THR A 208 43.77 60.17 -13.50
CA THR A 208 43.39 59.55 -12.23
C THR A 208 42.12 58.75 -12.42
N VAL A 209 42.15 57.53 -11.90
CA VAL A 209 40.97 56.67 -11.82
C VAL A 209 40.72 56.35 -10.35
N THR A 210 39.50 56.62 -9.88
CA THR A 210 39.10 56.30 -8.51
C THR A 210 37.79 55.53 -8.53
N LYS A 211 37.67 54.56 -7.63
CA LYS A 211 36.43 53.83 -7.38
C LYS A 211 35.75 54.38 -6.13
N ASP A 212 34.49 54.78 -6.28
CA ASP A 212 33.64 55.26 -5.19
C ASP A 212 32.30 54.51 -5.26
N GLY A 213 32.14 53.50 -4.39
CA GLY A 213 31.04 52.54 -4.49
C GLY A 213 31.05 51.81 -5.84
N ASN A 214 29.97 51.96 -6.62
CA ASN A 214 29.80 51.37 -7.95
C ASN A 214 30.26 52.29 -9.09
N ASN A 215 30.71 53.51 -8.80
CA ASN A 215 31.14 54.46 -9.80
C ASN A 215 32.65 54.40 -10.01
N ILE A 216 33.08 54.33 -11.26
CA ILE A 216 34.45 54.57 -11.67
C ILE A 216 34.53 56.02 -12.15
N LYS A 217 35.32 56.85 -11.47
CA LYS A 217 35.51 58.27 -11.79
C LYS A 217 36.85 58.44 -12.49
N TYR A 218 36.81 59.11 -13.64
CA TYR A 218 37.98 59.50 -14.40
C TYR A 218 38.20 61.00 -14.26
N GLY A 219 39.46 61.40 -14.09
CA GLY A 219 39.86 62.80 -14.06
C GLY A 219 41.20 62.98 -14.75
N LEU A 220 41.38 64.13 -15.40
CA LEU A 220 42.70 64.60 -15.80
C LEU A 220 43.36 65.25 -14.60
N ASN A 221 44.66 65.02 -14.45
CA ASN A 221 45.46 65.80 -13.52
C ASN A 221 45.59 67.24 -14.00
N ARG A 222 45.72 68.17 -13.04
CA ARG A 222 45.80 69.61 -13.36
C ARG A 222 47.06 69.93 -14.17
N ASP A 223 48.15 69.23 -13.84
CA ASP A 223 49.40 69.29 -14.58
C ASP A 223 49.47 68.10 -15.52
N LEU A 224 49.66 68.37 -16.81
CA LEU A 224 49.76 67.35 -17.85
C LEU A 224 51.19 67.25 -18.35
N LYS A 225 51.74 66.04 -18.32
CA LYS A 225 53.02 65.66 -18.88
C LYS A 225 52.81 65.14 -20.29
N VAL A 226 53.09 65.99 -21.27
CA VAL A 226 52.87 65.72 -22.69
C VAL A 226 54.11 66.10 -23.51
N ASP A 227 54.45 65.29 -24.49
CA ASP A 227 55.59 65.57 -25.38
C ASP A 227 55.27 66.65 -26.40
N SER A 228 54.02 66.73 -26.85
CA SER A 228 53.53 67.77 -27.74
C SER A 228 52.01 67.91 -27.66
N VAL A 229 51.51 69.10 -28.01
CA VAL A 229 50.09 69.35 -28.21
C VAL A 229 49.91 69.79 -29.65
N ARG A 230 49.06 69.08 -30.40
CA ARG A 230 48.70 69.46 -31.75
C ARG A 230 47.35 70.18 -31.70
N ALA A 231 47.40 71.49 -31.92
CA ALA A 231 46.23 72.34 -32.08
C ALA A 231 45.62 72.19 -33.48
#